data_AF-A0A383BAC2-F1
#
_entry.id   AF-A0A383BAC2-F1
#
_cell.length_a   1.000
_cell.length_b   1.000
_cell.length_c   1.000
_cell.angle_alpha   90.00
_cell.angle_beta   90.00
_cell.angle_gamma   90.00
#
_symmetry.space_group_name_H-M   'P 1'
#
loop_
_entity.id
_entity.type
_entity.pdbx_description
1 polymer ?
#
loop_
_entity_poly.entity_id
_entity_poly.type
_entity_poly.pdbx_seq_one_letter_code
_entity_poly.pdbx_strand_id
1 'polypeptide(L)'
;MRTFSVSTSERVDLVEITSTVAQEVAKSGVGTGTVTIYVPHTTCGVTINESADPDVARDIKMHLAKLVPQDGGFKHYEGNSDSHIKTSMIGSSENI
;
A
#
# COMPACT_ATOMS: atom_id res chain seq x y z
N MET A 1 13.23 11.76 -9.00
CA MET A 1 12.36 11.27 -7.92
C MET A 1 11.21 12.24 -7.76
N ARG A 2 9.97 11.76 -7.85
CA ARG A 2 8.74 12.55 -7.71
C ARG A 2 8.00 12.02 -6.48
N THR A 3 7.33 12.88 -5.73
CA THR A 3 6.59 12.51 -4.52
C THR A 3 5.19 13.09 -4.61
N PHE A 4 4.19 12.30 -4.20
CA PHE A 4 2.82 12.75 -4.02
C PHE A 4 2.30 12.22 -2.69
N SER A 5 1.27 12.86 -2.15
CA SER A 5 0.63 12.47 -0.89
C SER A 5 -0.62 11.65 -1.16
N VAL A 6 -0.86 10.66 -0.31
CA VAL A 6 -2.07 9.84 -0.30
C VAL A 6 -2.70 9.97 1.08
N SER A 7 -4.00 10.23 1.12
CA SER A 7 -4.77 10.27 2.36
C SER A 7 -5.48 8.94 2.56
N THR A 8 -5.36 8.36 3.75
CA THR A 8 -6.11 7.17 4.16
C THR A 8 -7.20 7.55 5.16
N SER A 9 -8.26 6.75 5.21
CA SER A 9 -9.42 7.03 6.08
C SER A 9 -9.71 5.94 7.09
N GLU A 10 -9.11 4.77 6.90
CA GLU A 10 -9.28 3.59 7.77
C GLU A 10 -7.93 3.07 8.27
N ARG A 11 -7.95 2.23 9.30
CA ARG A 11 -6.74 1.60 9.85
C ARG A 11 -6.09 0.65 8.84
N VAL A 12 -6.89 -0.16 8.15
CA VAL A 12 -6.48 -1.02 7.05
C VAL A 12 -7.20 -0.49 5.83
N ASP A 13 -6.48 0.14 4.92
CA ASP A 13 -7.07 0.80 3.77
C ASP A 13 -6.33 0.42 2.48
N LEU A 14 -7.04 0.41 1.37
CA LEU A 14 -6.48 0.19 0.03
C LEU A 14 -6.90 1.35 -0.85
N VAL A 15 -5.93 2.19 -1.21
CA VAL A 15 -6.14 3.38 -2.02
C VAL A 15 -5.55 3.14 -3.41
N GLU A 16 -6.38 3.30 -4.44
CA GLU A 16 -5.98 3.21 -5.83
C GLU A 16 -5.12 4.43 -6.21
N ILE A 17 -3.93 4.20 -6.78
CA ILE A 17 -2.96 5.26 -7.12
C ILE A 17 -2.46 5.18 -8.57
N THR A 18 -2.94 4.25 -9.38
CA THR A 18 -2.55 4.02 -10.78
C THR A 18 -2.71 5.29 -11.61
N SER A 19 -3.83 6.02 -11.45
CA SER A 19 -4.05 7.27 -12.18
C SER A 19 -3.01 8.35 -11.84
N THR A 20 -2.68 8.51 -10.55
CA THR A 20 -1.64 9.44 -10.07
C THR A 20 -0.26 9.04 -10.57
N VAL A 21 0.09 7.75 -10.49
CA VAL A 21 1.37 7.23 -10.99
C VAL A 21 1.49 7.44 -12.51
N ALA A 22 0.45 7.13 -13.28
CA ALA A 22 0.43 7.32 -14.72
C ALA A 22 0.66 8.80 -15.11
N GLN A 23 0.06 9.73 -14.37
CA GLN A 23 0.30 11.16 -14.58
C GLN A 23 1.76 11.56 -14.29
N GLU A 24 2.36 11.04 -13.21
CA GLU A 24 3.77 11.34 -12.90
C GLU A 24 4.74 10.71 -13.89
N VAL A 25 4.45 9.51 -14.40
CA VAL A 25 5.20 8.88 -15.49
C VAL A 25 5.08 9.70 -16.77
N ALA A 26 3.88 10.14 -17.16
CA ALA A 26 3.69 10.98 -18.34
C ALA A 26 4.49 12.31 -18.24
N LYS A 27 4.49 12.95 -17.07
CA LYS A 27 5.30 14.17 -16.80
C LYS A 27 6.81 13.94 -16.86
N SER A 28 7.28 12.69 -16.76
CA SER A 28 8.71 12.38 -16.85
C SER A 28 9.25 12.44 -18.28
N GLY A 29 8.39 12.31 -19.30
CA GLY A 29 8.79 12.22 -20.71
C GLY A 29 9.47 10.90 -21.10
N VAL A 30 9.53 9.92 -20.20
CA VAL A 30 10.11 8.60 -20.49
C VAL A 30 9.16 7.81 -21.39
N GLY A 31 9.64 7.38 -22.55
CA GLY A 31 8.86 6.55 -23.50
C GLY A 31 8.98 5.04 -23.26
N THR A 32 10.10 4.57 -22.68
CA THR A 32 10.33 3.17 -22.33
C THR A 32 11.32 3.10 -21.18
N GLY A 33 11.00 2.30 -20.17
CA GLY A 33 11.79 2.16 -18.95
C GLY A 33 10.99 1.44 -17.87
N THR A 34 11.47 1.51 -16.64
CA THR A 34 10.77 1.00 -15.46
C THR A 34 10.43 2.14 -14.51
N VAL A 35 9.38 1.94 -13.71
CA VAL A 35 9.02 2.82 -12.60
C VAL A 35 9.09 2.02 -11.29
N THR A 36 9.84 2.55 -10.34
CA THR A 36 9.82 2.06 -8.95
C THR A 36 8.91 2.95 -8.14
N ILE A 37 7.87 2.36 -7.57
CA ILE A 37 7.01 2.99 -6.57
C ILE A 37 7.53 2.56 -5.20
N TYR A 38 7.80 3.50 -4.31
CA TYR A 38 8.31 3.23 -2.98
C TYR A 38 7.52 4.00 -1.92
N VAL A 39 7.15 3.31 -0.84
CA VAL A 39 6.47 3.87 0.31
C VAL A 39 7.49 4.03 1.45
N PRO A 40 7.80 5.26 1.90
CA PRO A 40 8.78 5.51 2.96
C PRO A 40 8.24 5.27 4.38
N HIS A 41 7.15 4.51 4.52
CA HIS A 41 6.47 4.24 5.79
C HIS A 41 6.59 2.76 6.13
N THR A 42 6.88 2.45 7.38
CA THR A 42 7.03 1.08 7.87
C THR A 42 5.69 0.41 8.23
N THR A 43 4.60 1.15 8.10
CA THR A 43 3.20 0.76 8.40
C THR A 43 2.28 0.91 7.20
N CYS A 44 2.83 1.17 6.01
CA CYS A 44 2.10 1.22 4.74
C CYS A 44 2.95 0.54 3.66
N GLY A 45 2.31 -0.29 2.83
CA GLY A 45 2.93 -0.96 1.69
C GLY A 45 2.34 -0.49 0.37
N VAL A 46 2.89 -0.99 -0.73
CA VAL A 46 2.34 -0.84 -2.08
C VAL A 46 2.23 -2.22 -2.70
N THR A 47 1.17 -2.45 -3.48
CA THR A 47 0.91 -3.73 -4.15
C THR A 47 0.19 -3.49 -5.47
N ILE A 48 0.20 -4.50 -6.34
CA ILE A 48 -0.56 -4.52 -7.59
C ILE A 48 -1.60 -5.64 -7.47
N ASN A 49 -2.86 -5.27 -7.65
CA ASN A 49 -3.98 -6.22 -7.64
C ASN A 49 -5.14 -5.72 -8.51
N GLU A 50 -6.24 -6.46 -8.53
CA GLU A 50 -7.44 -6.08 -9.27
C GLU A 50 -8.03 -4.75 -8.80
N SER A 51 -8.36 -3.88 -9.76
CA SER A 51 -9.04 -2.60 -9.52
C SER A 51 -10.43 -2.53 -10.17
N ALA A 52 -10.93 -3.63 -10.73
CA ALA A 52 -12.23 -3.70 -11.41
C ALA A 52 -13.37 -4.01 -10.45
N ASP A 53 -13.24 -5.08 -9.65
CA ASP A 53 -14.22 -5.45 -8.63
C ASP A 53 -13.80 -4.90 -7.24
N PRO A 54 -14.56 -3.96 -6.64
CA PRO A 54 -14.25 -3.44 -5.31
C PRO A 54 -14.33 -4.50 -4.21
N ASP A 55 -14.98 -5.64 -4.45
CA ASP A 55 -15.09 -6.73 -3.48
C ASP A 55 -13.73 -7.38 -3.20
N VAL A 56 -12.83 -7.45 -4.20
CA VAL A 56 -11.47 -7.98 -4.00
C VAL A 56 -10.67 -7.11 -3.04
N ALA A 57 -10.72 -5.78 -3.19
CA ALA A 57 -10.08 -4.87 -2.26
C ALA A 57 -10.68 -4.98 -0.84
N ARG A 58 -12.00 -5.16 -0.74
CA ARG A 58 -12.68 -5.36 0.55
C ARG A 58 -12.24 -6.66 1.23
N ASP A 59 -12.14 -7.75 0.48
CA ASP A 59 -11.74 -9.05 0.98
C ASP A 59 -10.28 -9.04 1.44
N ILE A 60 -9.38 -8.41 0.68
CA ILE A 60 -7.98 -8.24 1.09
C ILE A 60 -7.89 -7.45 2.40
N LYS A 61 -8.58 -6.30 2.50
CA LYS A 61 -8.61 -5.50 3.74
C LYS A 61 -9.10 -6.33 4.93
N MET A 62 -10.21 -7.04 4.76
CA MET A 62 -10.83 -7.88 5.79
C MET A 62 -9.92 -9.04 6.19
N HIS A 63 -9.30 -9.73 5.24
CA HIS A 63 -8.40 -10.85 5.52
C HIS A 63 -7.09 -10.41 6.15
N LEU A 64 -6.50 -9.29 5.75
CA LEU A 64 -5.31 -8.74 6.41
C LEU A 64 -5.60 -8.39 7.88
N ALA A 65 -6.76 -7.79 8.16
CA ALA A 65 -7.20 -7.50 9.52
C ALA A 65 -7.42 -8.77 10.36
N LYS A 66 -7.90 -9.86 9.74
CA LYS A 66 -8.10 -11.15 10.40
C LYS A 66 -6.79 -11.91 10.64
N LEU A 67 -5.89 -11.93 9.66
CA LEU A 67 -4.61 -12.63 9.74
C LEU A 67 -3.67 -11.99 10.76
N VAL A 68 -3.69 -10.65 10.83
CA VAL A 68 -2.86 -9.88 11.74
C VAL A 68 -3.77 -8.87 12.47
N PRO A 69 -4.47 -9.31 13.53
CA PRO A 69 -5.37 -8.45 14.28
C PRO A 69 -4.61 -7.40 15.08
N GLN A 70 -5.23 -6.23 15.29
CA GLN A 70 -4.61 -5.12 16.03
C GLN A 70 -4.24 -5.52 17.48
N ASP A 71 -5.09 -6.31 18.12
CA ASP A 71 -4.97 -6.80 19.49
C ASP A 71 -4.33 -8.19 19.57
N GLY A 72 -3.48 -8.55 18.61
CA GLY A 72 -2.79 -9.84 18.52
C GLY A 72 -1.78 -10.16 19.64
N GLY A 73 -1.82 -9.47 20.77
CA GLY A 73 -0.91 -9.70 21.91
C GLY A 73 0.53 -9.21 21.68
N PHE A 74 0.71 -8.21 20.81
CA PHE A 74 2.02 -7.66 20.50
C PHE A 74 2.60 -6.86 21.66
N LYS A 75 3.92 -6.95 21.86
CA LYS A 75 4.64 -6.24 22.94
C LYS A 75 4.95 -4.79 22.61
N HIS A 76 4.83 -4.37 21.35
CA HIS A 76 5.21 -3.04 20.92
C HIS A 76 4.20 -2.01 21.45
N TYR A 77 4.71 -1.03 22.20
CA TYR A 77 3.90 -0.10 22.97
C TYR A 77 3.06 0.86 22.10
N GLU A 78 3.51 1.22 20.88
CA GLU A 78 2.77 2.15 20.01
C GLU A 78 1.46 1.56 19.46
N GLY A 79 1.25 0.24 19.58
CA GLY A 79 0.00 -0.41 19.21
C GLY A 79 -0.25 -0.50 17.69
N ASN A 80 0.81 -0.49 16.88
CA ASN A 80 0.77 -0.58 15.41
C ASN A 80 1.60 -1.76 14.85
N SER A 81 1.96 -2.74 15.68
CA SER A 81 2.68 -3.95 15.24
C SER A 81 1.96 -4.70 14.13
N ASP A 82 0.63 -4.69 14.14
CA ASP A 82 -0.15 -5.30 13.07
C ASP A 82 0.12 -4.64 11.72
N SER A 83 0.23 -3.30 11.67
CA SER A 83 0.55 -2.55 10.46
C SER A 83 1.96 -2.83 9.96
N HIS A 84 2.95 -2.96 10.87
CA HIS A 84 4.31 -3.35 10.51
C HIS A 84 4.39 -4.73 9.86
N ILE A 85 3.68 -5.71 10.43
CA ILE A 85 3.65 -7.08 9.91
C ILE A 85 2.94 -7.10 8.55
N LYS A 86 1.77 -6.45 8.43
CA LYS A 86 1.05 -6.33 7.15
C LYS A 86 1.93 -5.68 6.06
N THR A 87 2.66 -4.63 6.41
CA THR A 87 3.59 -3.96 5.47
C THR A 87 4.73 -4.88 5.05
N SER A 88 5.26 -5.68 5.98
CA SER A 88 6.33 -6.65 5.69
C SER A 88 5.85 -7.83 4.82
N MET A 89 4.55 -8.17 4.89
CA MET A 89 3.93 -9.17 4.02
C MET A 89 3.67 -8.64 2.61
N ILE A 90 3.27 -7.36 2.49
CA ILE A 90 2.92 -6.74 1.21
C ILE A 90 4.18 -6.26 0.47
N GLY A 91 5.08 -5.57 1.15
CA GLY A 91 6.25 -4.91 0.55
C GLY A 91 6.16 -3.39 0.57
N SER A 92 7.33 -2.74 0.68
CA SER A 92 7.46 -1.28 0.67
C SER A 92 7.67 -0.70 -0.73
N SER A 93 7.79 -1.54 -1.75
CA SER A 93 7.99 -1.11 -3.14
C SER A 93 7.42 -2.08 -4.15
N GLU A 94 7.03 -1.54 -5.30
CA GLU A 94 6.73 -2.29 -6.52
C GLU A 94 7.57 -1.75 -7.67
N ASN A 95 8.00 -2.64 -8.58
CA ASN A 95 8.71 -2.27 -9.80
C ASN A 95 7.86 -2.70 -11.01
N ILE A 96 7.60 -1.75 -11.90
CA ILE A 96 6.76 -1.92 -13.10
C ILE A 96 7.58 -1.56 -14.34
#